data_AF-A0A3Q3G0V9-F1
#
_entry.id   AF-A0A3Q3G0V9-F1
#
_cell.length_a   1.000
_cell.length_b   1.000
_cell.length_c   1.000
_cell.angle_alpha   90.00
_cell.angle_beta   90.00
_cell.angle_gamma   90.00
#
_symmetry.space_group_name_H-M   'P 1'
#
loop_
_entity.id
_entity.type
_entity.pdbx_description
1 polymer ?
#
loop_
_entity_poly.entity_id
_entity_poly.type
_entity_poly.pdbx_seq_one_letter_code
_entity_poly.pdbx_strand_id
1 'polypeptide(L)'
;MTMILAYWDIRGLAQPARLLLEYTGTKYEDKFFCCGEAPDYDKSCWFDGKHKLGLDFPNLPYLLDGDRKIVQSNAIMRYIARKHDMCGKSEDEKIRVDIMENQSMDFRNGFVMMCYTDFDGKKQGYFEKLLGTLKQFSDFLGERKWFAGDDITFVDFIMYELLDQHRMCFPSCLDKFDNLKGLMERFEKLEKVDAYMKSSRFIKTPVNNKMAKWGNKKECSQV
;
A
#
# COMPACT_ATOMS: atom_id res chain seq x y z
N MET A 1 -5.85 -10.57 -21.37
CA MET A 1 -4.38 -10.64 -21.21
C MET A 1 -4.07 -10.51 -19.73
N THR A 2 -3.04 -11.21 -19.24
CA THR A 2 -2.61 -11.15 -17.84
C THR A 2 -1.73 -9.91 -17.62
N MET A 3 -2.01 -9.10 -16.60
CA MET A 3 -1.15 -7.96 -16.25
C MET A 3 0.12 -8.44 -15.53
N ILE A 4 1.21 -7.69 -15.62
CA ILE A 4 2.42 -7.97 -14.82
C ILE A 4 2.63 -6.81 -13.86
N LEU A 5 2.50 -7.05 -12.56
CA LEU A 5 2.86 -6.09 -11.51
C LEU A 5 4.27 -6.40 -11.02
N ALA A 6 5.20 -5.47 -11.17
CA ALA A 6 6.58 -5.68 -10.80
C ALA A 6 7.01 -4.78 -9.64
N TYR A 7 7.63 -5.39 -8.63
CA TYR A 7 8.12 -4.71 -7.45
C TYR A 7 9.20 -5.52 -6.73
N TRP A 8 9.79 -4.96 -5.68
CA TRP A 8 10.62 -5.74 -4.76
C TRP A 8 9.81 -6.89 -4.13
N ASP A 9 10.47 -7.99 -3.74
CA ASP A 9 9.91 -9.13 -2.97
C ASP A 9 9.60 -8.74 -1.51
N ILE A 10 8.76 -7.72 -1.37
CA ILE A 10 8.30 -7.12 -0.12
C ILE A 10 6.85 -6.64 -0.31
N ARG A 11 6.18 -6.32 0.79
CA ARG A 11 4.86 -5.70 0.80
C ARG A 11 4.91 -4.30 0.16
N GLY A 12 5.57 -3.35 0.82
CA GLY A 12 5.92 -2.02 0.31
C GLY A 12 4.84 -1.27 -0.49
N LEU A 13 5.25 -0.52 -1.52
CA LEU A 13 4.35 0.33 -2.32
C LEU A 13 3.39 -0.45 -3.23
N ALA A 14 3.67 -1.73 -3.50
CA ALA A 14 2.87 -2.53 -4.42
C ALA A 14 1.66 -3.19 -3.75
N GLN A 15 1.62 -3.28 -2.42
CA GLN A 15 0.55 -3.99 -1.72
C GLN A 15 -0.85 -3.41 -1.98
N PRO A 16 -1.08 -2.08 -2.02
CA PRO A 16 -2.38 -1.54 -2.40
C PRO A 16 -2.83 -2.00 -3.80
N ALA A 17 -1.90 -2.08 -4.76
CA ALA A 17 -2.18 -2.54 -6.11
C ALA A 17 -2.51 -4.04 -6.14
N ARG A 18 -1.79 -4.88 -5.38
CA ARG A 18 -2.12 -6.30 -5.24
C ARG A 18 -3.53 -6.49 -4.67
N LEU A 19 -3.86 -5.80 -3.58
CA LEU A 19 -5.20 -5.84 -2.97
C LEU A 19 -6.29 -5.41 -3.97
N LEU A 20 -6.05 -4.35 -4.76
CA LEU A 20 -7.01 -3.86 -5.74
C LEU A 20 -7.18 -4.82 -6.93
N LEU A 21 -6.09 -5.42 -7.42
CA LEU A 21 -6.15 -6.43 -8.49
C LEU A 21 -6.92 -7.67 -8.04
N GLU A 22 -6.70 -8.13 -6.80
CA GLU A 22 -7.46 -9.23 -6.20
C GLU A 22 -8.94 -8.89 -6.04
N TYR A 23 -9.24 -7.72 -5.49
CA TYR A 23 -10.62 -7.26 -5.29
C TYR A 23 -11.39 -7.17 -6.60
N THR A 24 -10.76 -6.68 -7.66
CA THR A 24 -11.37 -6.54 -8.99
C THR A 24 -11.40 -7.85 -9.79
N GLY A 25 -10.81 -8.93 -9.26
CA GLY A 25 -10.66 -10.21 -9.98
C GLY A 25 -9.77 -10.10 -11.22
N THR A 26 -8.93 -9.07 -11.30
CA THR A 26 -8.05 -8.84 -12.45
C THR A 26 -6.93 -9.86 -12.46
N LYS A 27 -6.82 -10.62 -13.56
CA LYS A 27 -5.72 -11.59 -13.73
C LYS A 27 -4.39 -10.86 -13.83
N TYR A 28 -3.47 -11.17 -12.92
CA TYR A 28 -2.13 -10.61 -12.93
C TYR A 28 -1.10 -11.62 -12.41
N GLU A 29 0.17 -11.35 -12.73
CA GLU A 29 1.34 -12.04 -12.19
C GLU A 29 2.24 -11.02 -11.48
N ASP A 30 2.79 -11.40 -10.33
CA ASP A 30 3.85 -10.63 -9.67
C ASP A 30 5.21 -10.97 -10.31
N LYS A 31 5.96 -9.93 -10.68
CA LYS A 31 7.39 -10.04 -11.00
C LYS A 31 8.20 -9.44 -9.86
N PHE A 32 8.85 -10.32 -9.10
CA PHE A 32 9.63 -9.90 -7.95
C PHE A 32 11.09 -9.60 -8.29
N PHE A 33 11.61 -8.56 -7.68
CA PHE A 33 13.04 -8.26 -7.59
C PHE A 33 13.51 -8.51 -6.16
N CYS A 34 14.60 -9.24 -5.98
CA CYS A 34 15.13 -9.57 -4.66
C CYS A 34 16.37 -8.72 -4.36
N CYS A 35 16.33 -7.95 -3.27
CA CYS A 35 17.51 -7.28 -2.75
C CYS A 35 18.44 -8.33 -2.11
N GLY A 36 19.74 -8.22 -2.35
CA GLY A 36 20.78 -9.05 -1.72
C GLY A 36 20.85 -8.88 -0.21
N GLU A 37 21.65 -9.71 0.45
CA GLU A 37 21.85 -9.63 1.91
C GLU A 37 22.80 -8.49 2.30
N ALA A 38 22.79 -8.15 3.59
CA ALA A 38 23.77 -7.25 4.19
C ALA A 38 25.19 -7.83 4.08
N PRO A 39 26.23 -6.98 4.02
CA PRO A 39 26.18 -5.51 4.08
C PRO A 39 25.92 -4.83 2.73
N ASP A 40 26.02 -5.57 1.62
CA ASP A 40 26.08 -4.98 0.28
C ASP A 40 24.70 -4.58 -0.26
N TYR A 41 23.65 -5.30 0.14
CA TYR A 41 22.27 -5.08 -0.30
C TYR A 41 22.17 -4.95 -1.83
N ASP A 42 22.75 -5.92 -2.55
CA ASP A 42 22.83 -5.89 -4.00
C ASP A 42 21.45 -5.73 -4.64
N LYS A 43 21.36 -4.82 -5.60
CA LYS A 43 20.13 -4.48 -6.33
C LYS A 43 20.32 -4.59 -7.85
N SER A 44 21.41 -5.22 -8.30
CA SER A 44 21.73 -5.49 -9.71
C SER A 44 20.55 -6.09 -10.48
N CYS A 45 19.79 -6.98 -9.84
CA CYS A 45 18.59 -7.63 -10.39
C CYS A 45 17.57 -6.63 -10.98
N TRP A 46 17.53 -5.39 -10.47
CA TRP A 46 16.76 -4.30 -11.02
C TRP A 46 17.62 -3.31 -11.81
N PHE A 47 18.72 -2.82 -11.22
CA PHE A 47 19.49 -1.70 -11.78
C PHE A 47 20.15 -2.04 -13.13
N ASP A 48 20.54 -3.29 -13.37
CA ASP A 48 21.20 -3.70 -14.63
C ASP A 48 20.22 -3.75 -15.82
N GLY A 49 18.93 -3.92 -15.52
CA GLY A 49 17.88 -4.12 -16.51
C GLY A 49 16.90 -2.96 -16.67
N LYS A 50 16.80 -2.04 -15.70
CA LYS A 50 15.69 -1.07 -15.63
C LYS A 50 15.50 -0.22 -16.88
N HIS A 51 16.60 0.18 -17.54
CA HIS A 51 16.55 1.02 -18.75
C HIS A 51 16.17 0.25 -20.02
N LYS A 52 16.19 -1.09 -20.00
CA LYS A 52 15.87 -1.95 -21.15
C LYS A 52 14.38 -2.28 -21.26
N LEU A 53 13.58 -1.86 -20.28
CA LEU A 53 12.15 -2.16 -20.20
C LEU A 53 11.29 -1.20 -21.05
N GLY A 54 11.88 -0.10 -21.52
CA GLY A 54 11.17 0.95 -22.26
C GLY A 54 10.06 1.59 -21.45
N LEU A 55 10.29 1.80 -20.15
CA LEU A 55 9.46 2.64 -19.27
C LEU A 55 9.89 4.10 -19.44
N ASP A 56 8.94 5.03 -19.52
CA ASP A 56 9.27 6.46 -19.66
C ASP A 56 10.07 7.01 -18.48
N PHE A 57 9.70 6.59 -17.26
CA PHE A 57 10.42 6.90 -16.02
C PHE A 57 10.72 5.60 -15.26
N PRO A 58 11.82 4.88 -15.57
CA PRO A 58 12.11 3.57 -15.00
C PRO A 58 12.11 3.56 -13.47
N ASN A 59 11.08 2.96 -12.87
CA ASN A 59 10.86 2.93 -11.43
C ASN A 59 10.10 1.67 -10.99
N LEU A 60 10.09 1.41 -9.67
CA LEU A 60 9.28 0.37 -9.04
C LEU A 60 8.28 1.03 -8.05
N PRO A 61 7.01 0.61 -8.03
CA PRO A 61 6.41 -0.41 -8.88
C PRO A 61 6.20 0.05 -10.33
N TYR A 62 6.13 -0.94 -11.23
CA TYR A 62 5.57 -0.77 -12.58
C TYR A 62 4.51 -1.83 -12.88
N LEU A 63 3.56 -1.50 -13.74
CA LEU A 63 2.52 -2.39 -14.27
C LEU A 63 2.63 -2.47 -15.79
N LEU A 64 2.59 -3.69 -16.32
CA LEU A 64 2.46 -3.95 -17.76
C LEU A 64 1.06 -4.51 -18.06
N ASP A 65 0.42 -3.97 -19.09
CA ASP A 65 -0.88 -4.44 -19.57
C ASP A 65 -0.99 -4.26 -21.09
N GLY A 66 -0.66 -5.33 -21.83
CA GLY A 66 -0.41 -5.25 -23.27
C GLY A 66 0.72 -4.26 -23.57
N ASP A 67 0.46 -3.29 -24.45
CA ASP A 67 1.44 -2.25 -24.81
C ASP A 67 1.57 -1.13 -23.76
N ARG A 68 0.68 -1.10 -22.74
CA ARG A 68 0.72 -0.07 -21.71
C ARG A 68 1.77 -0.40 -20.67
N LYS A 69 2.61 0.60 -20.38
CA LYS A 69 3.67 0.55 -19.38
C LYS A 69 3.47 1.67 -18.40
N ILE A 70 3.15 1.35 -17.15
CA ILE A 70 2.73 2.34 -16.16
C ILE A 70 3.68 2.26 -14.98
N VAL A 71 4.18 3.41 -14.56
CA VAL A 71 5.04 3.58 -13.39
C VAL A 71 4.34 4.53 -12.40
N GLN A 72 4.87 4.63 -11.17
CA GLN A 72 4.26 5.33 -10.04
C GLN A 72 3.06 4.59 -9.45
N SER A 73 3.11 4.32 -8.14
CA SER A 73 2.06 3.55 -7.44
C SER A 73 0.67 4.17 -7.63
N ASN A 74 0.54 5.49 -7.48
CA ASN A 74 -0.75 6.18 -7.58
C ASN A 74 -1.31 6.15 -9.01
N ALA A 75 -0.46 6.29 -10.03
CA ALA A 75 -0.89 6.18 -11.41
C ALA A 75 -1.34 4.74 -11.77
N ILE A 76 -0.65 3.72 -11.22
CA ILE A 76 -1.06 2.32 -11.32
C ILE A 76 -2.41 2.10 -10.65
N MET A 77 -2.60 2.60 -9.43
CA MET A 77 -3.87 2.49 -8.69
C MET A 77 -5.01 3.13 -9.48
N ARG A 78 -4.84 4.38 -9.94
CA ARG A 78 -5.84 5.08 -10.75
C ARG A 78 -6.13 4.37 -12.08
N TYR A 79 -5.12 3.76 -12.71
CA TYR A 79 -5.32 2.99 -13.94
C TYR A 79 -6.22 1.77 -13.73
N ILE A 80 -5.94 0.97 -12.70
CA ILE A 80 -6.77 -0.18 -12.35
C ILE A 80 -8.16 0.32 -11.98
N ALA A 81 -8.27 1.31 -11.10
CA ALA A 81 -9.53 1.87 -10.64
C ALA A 81 -10.45 2.37 -11.78
N ARG A 82 -9.91 3.07 -12.78
CA ARG A 82 -10.68 3.54 -13.95
C ARG A 82 -11.29 2.41 -14.77
N LYS A 83 -10.68 1.22 -14.79
CA LYS A 83 -11.26 0.05 -15.47
C LYS A 83 -12.47 -0.54 -14.76
N HIS A 84 -12.70 -0.15 -13.50
CA HIS A 84 -13.71 -0.73 -12.62
C HIS A 84 -14.62 0.32 -11.97
N ASP A 85 -14.62 1.57 -12.46
CA ASP A 85 -15.43 2.69 -11.93
C ASP A 85 -15.18 3.01 -10.44
N MET A 86 -13.91 2.93 -10.01
CA MET A 86 -13.51 3.06 -8.59
C MET A 86 -12.77 4.39 -8.28
N CYS A 87 -13.05 5.46 -9.02
CA CYS A 87 -12.38 6.77 -8.90
C CYS A 87 -13.26 7.87 -8.26
N GLY A 88 -14.44 7.53 -7.73
CA GLY A 88 -15.47 8.49 -7.36
C GLY A 88 -16.33 8.89 -8.56
N LYS A 89 -17.64 8.97 -8.34
CA LYS A 89 -18.66 9.19 -9.37
C LYS A 89 -19.06 10.66 -9.42
N SER A 90 -19.31 11.26 -8.25
CA SER A 90 -19.62 12.68 -8.11
C SER A 90 -18.35 13.54 -8.00
N GLU A 91 -18.50 14.85 -8.20
CA GLU A 91 -17.39 15.80 -8.00
C GLU A 91 -16.88 15.78 -6.55
N ASP A 92 -17.79 15.74 -5.58
CA ASP A 92 -17.43 15.64 -4.16
C ASP A 92 -16.66 14.37 -3.83
N GLU A 93 -17.03 13.24 -4.41
CA GLU A 93 -16.29 11.98 -4.25
C GLU A 93 -14.89 12.07 -4.86
N LYS A 94 -14.77 12.66 -6.06
CA LYS A 94 -13.47 12.85 -6.72
C LYS A 94 -12.56 13.77 -5.91
N ILE A 95 -13.09 14.86 -5.36
CA ILE A 95 -12.35 15.74 -4.45
C ILE A 95 -11.83 14.97 -3.24
N ARG A 96 -12.67 14.13 -2.60
CA ARG A 96 -12.24 13.31 -1.47
C ARG A 96 -11.17 12.29 -1.86
N VAL A 97 -11.34 11.64 -3.01
CA VAL A 97 -10.34 10.71 -3.58
C VAL A 97 -9.01 11.42 -3.81
N ASP A 98 -9.01 12.60 -4.41
CA ASP A 98 -7.79 13.35 -4.71
C ASP A 98 -7.08 13.83 -3.44
N ILE A 99 -7.83 14.33 -2.45
CA ILE A 99 -7.28 14.70 -1.14
C ILE A 99 -6.67 13.48 -0.46
N MET A 100 -7.41 12.36 -0.38
CA MET A 100 -6.95 11.17 0.32
C MET A 100 -5.76 10.51 -0.34
N GLU A 101 -5.71 10.46 -1.68
CA GLU A 101 -4.54 9.95 -2.39
C GLU A 101 -3.28 10.73 -2.01
N ASN A 102 -3.33 12.06 -2.03
CA ASN A 102 -2.15 12.88 -1.73
C ASN A 102 -1.79 12.86 -0.24
N GLN A 103 -2.78 12.99 0.65
CA GLN A 103 -2.57 12.95 2.09
C GLN A 103 -2.01 11.59 2.55
N SER A 104 -2.44 10.49 1.91
CA SER A 104 -1.92 9.15 2.19
C SER A 104 -0.43 9.02 1.83
N MET A 105 0.04 9.69 0.78
CA MET A 105 1.46 9.69 0.41
C MET A 105 2.32 10.43 1.42
N ASP A 106 1.87 11.58 1.91
CA ASP A 106 2.56 12.31 2.98
C ASP A 106 2.62 11.49 4.27
N PHE A 107 1.49 10.86 4.64
CA PHE A 107 1.41 9.98 5.80
C PHE A 107 2.38 8.80 5.69
N ARG A 108 2.42 8.15 4.53
CA ARG A 108 3.37 7.07 4.23
C ARG A 108 4.82 7.55 4.35
N ASN A 109 5.14 8.71 3.76
CA ASN A 109 6.52 9.20 3.71
C ASN A 109 7.07 9.49 5.11
N GLY A 110 6.23 10.00 6.03
CA GLY A 110 6.59 10.15 7.43
C GLY A 110 6.97 8.83 8.10
N PHE A 111 6.15 7.80 7.91
CA PHE A 111 6.40 6.46 8.47
C PHE A 111 7.68 5.84 7.91
N VAL A 112 7.84 5.87 6.58
CA VAL A 112 9.01 5.31 5.88
C VAL A 112 10.29 6.02 6.32
N MET A 113 10.28 7.34 6.47
CA MET A 113 11.44 8.09 6.95
C MET A 113 11.90 7.59 8.31
N MET A 114 10.98 7.41 9.26
CA MET A 114 11.30 6.83 10.57
C MET A 114 11.91 5.42 10.44
N CYS A 115 11.28 4.53 9.65
CA CYS A 115 11.72 3.15 9.50
C CYS A 115 13.11 2.99 8.87
N TYR A 116 13.55 3.90 8.00
CA TYR A 116 14.83 3.79 7.29
C TYR A 116 15.98 4.61 7.89
N THR A 117 15.71 5.59 8.76
CA THR A 117 16.78 6.41 9.36
C THR A 117 17.14 5.98 10.78
N ASP A 118 16.23 6.22 11.72
CA ASP A 118 16.47 6.09 13.16
C ASP A 118 15.15 5.74 13.79
N PHE A 119 14.82 4.46 13.71
CA PHE A 119 13.52 3.97 14.17
C PHE A 119 13.42 4.12 15.69
N ASP A 120 14.40 3.62 16.44
CA ASP A 120 14.35 3.60 17.90
C ASP A 120 14.33 5.01 18.50
N GLY A 121 15.15 5.93 17.99
CA GLY A 121 15.19 7.32 18.48
C GLY A 121 13.95 8.15 18.13
N LYS A 122 13.28 7.86 17.01
CA LYS A 122 12.10 8.63 16.54
C LYS A 122 10.77 8.00 16.89
N LYS A 123 10.73 6.72 17.31
CA LYS A 123 9.50 5.94 17.49
C LYS A 123 8.47 6.62 18.40
N GLN A 124 8.89 7.09 19.56
CA GLN A 124 7.99 7.72 20.53
C GLN A 124 7.41 9.03 19.99
N GLY A 125 8.26 9.95 19.52
CA GLY A 125 7.80 11.23 18.97
C GLY A 125 6.96 11.07 17.71
N TYR A 126 7.20 10.03 16.91
CA TYR A 126 6.31 9.68 15.80
C TYR A 126 4.93 9.22 16.30
N PHE A 127 4.89 8.33 17.31
CA PHE A 127 3.63 7.84 17.86
C PHE A 127 2.75 8.96 18.45
N GLU A 128 3.35 9.93 19.13
CA GLU A 128 2.62 11.09 19.67
C GLU A 128 1.95 11.92 18.55
N LYS A 129 2.66 12.13 17.42
CA LYS A 129 2.12 12.84 16.24
C LYS A 129 1.13 12.00 15.44
N LEU A 130 1.32 10.68 15.42
CA LEU A 130 0.45 9.74 14.73
C LEU A 130 -0.98 9.85 15.23
N LEU A 131 -1.20 9.96 16.54
CA LEU A 131 -2.56 10.10 17.10
C LEU A 131 -3.30 11.33 16.59
N GLY A 132 -2.61 12.47 16.43
CA GLY A 132 -3.19 13.67 15.84
C GLY A 132 -3.56 13.48 14.36
N THR A 133 -2.70 12.79 13.61
CA THR A 133 -2.93 12.49 12.19
C THR A 133 -4.08 11.50 12.00
N LEU A 134 -4.15 10.45 12.84
CA LEU A 134 -5.26 9.48 12.83
C LEU A 134 -6.58 10.14 13.22
N LYS A 135 -6.57 11.12 14.13
CA LYS A 135 -7.76 11.93 14.41
C LYS A 135 -8.24 12.65 13.16
N GLN A 136 -7.34 13.27 12.38
CA GLN A 136 -7.72 13.95 11.13
C GLN A 136 -8.35 12.98 10.11
N PHE A 137 -7.80 11.77 9.96
CA PHE A 137 -8.40 10.75 9.09
C PHE A 137 -9.75 10.24 9.62
N SER A 138 -9.87 10.06 10.93
CA SER A 138 -11.11 9.67 11.59
C SER A 138 -12.20 10.74 11.40
N ASP A 139 -11.86 12.01 11.61
CA ASP A 139 -12.77 13.14 11.38
C ASP A 139 -13.16 13.24 9.89
N PHE A 140 -12.20 13.03 8.98
CA PHE A 140 -12.46 13.07 7.53
C PHE A 140 -13.38 11.94 7.08
N LEU A 141 -13.16 10.71 7.56
CA LEU A 141 -14.04 9.57 7.30
C LEU A 141 -15.45 9.84 7.84
N GLY A 142 -15.54 10.36 9.06
CA GLY A 142 -16.80 10.64 9.75
C GLY A 142 -17.66 9.39 9.87
N GLU A 143 -18.89 9.48 9.39
CA GLU A 143 -19.89 8.39 9.39
C GLU A 143 -19.92 7.61 8.07
N ARG A 144 -19.09 7.98 7.08
CA ARG A 144 -19.11 7.31 5.77
C ARG A 144 -18.59 5.88 5.88
N LYS A 145 -19.10 5.03 4.99
CA LYS A 145 -18.67 3.63 4.88
C LYS A 145 -17.23 3.50 4.38
N TRP A 146 -16.86 4.36 3.42
CA TRP A 146 -15.56 4.45 2.77
C TRP A 146 -15.12 5.91 2.70
N PHE A 147 -13.84 6.17 2.42
CA PHE A 147 -13.30 7.54 2.48
C PHE A 147 -13.95 8.51 1.47
N ALA A 148 -14.38 8.01 0.31
CA ALA A 148 -15.05 8.83 -0.69
C ALA A 148 -16.56 9.01 -0.43
N GLY A 149 -17.21 8.00 0.18
CA GLY A 149 -18.67 7.91 0.30
C GLY A 149 -19.15 6.49 0.67
N ASP A 150 -20.24 6.06 0.05
CA ASP A 150 -20.85 4.74 0.28
C ASP A 150 -20.23 3.61 -0.57
N ASP A 151 -19.65 3.98 -1.71
CA ASP A 151 -18.95 3.08 -2.62
C ASP A 151 -17.44 3.09 -2.33
N ILE A 152 -16.83 1.90 -2.42
CA ILE A 152 -15.40 1.74 -2.22
C ILE A 152 -14.63 2.27 -3.43
N THR A 153 -13.53 2.96 -3.18
CA THR A 153 -12.65 3.52 -4.21
C THR A 153 -11.22 3.05 -3.99
N PHE A 154 -10.33 3.33 -4.95
CA PHE A 154 -8.94 2.87 -4.84
C PHE A 154 -8.18 3.47 -3.64
N VAL A 155 -8.62 4.62 -3.09
CA VAL A 155 -7.97 5.24 -1.93
C VAL A 155 -8.20 4.46 -0.64
N ASP A 156 -9.30 3.69 -0.55
CA ASP A 156 -9.55 2.81 0.60
C ASP A 156 -8.51 1.69 0.69
N PHE A 157 -8.00 1.22 -0.45
CA PHE A 157 -6.92 0.22 -0.52
C PHE A 157 -5.57 0.78 -0.06
N ILE A 158 -5.29 2.04 -0.42
CA ILE A 158 -4.09 2.74 0.03
C ILE A 158 -4.17 2.98 1.54
N MET A 159 -5.30 3.49 2.02
CA MET A 159 -5.48 3.79 3.43
C MET A 159 -5.53 2.54 4.30
N TYR A 160 -6.18 1.47 3.86
CA TYR A 160 -6.13 0.18 4.56
C TYR A 160 -4.67 -0.27 4.74
N GLU A 161 -3.87 -0.25 3.67
CA GLU A 161 -2.47 -0.67 3.73
C GLU A 161 -1.68 0.17 4.75
N LEU A 162 -1.85 1.49 4.73
CA LEU A 162 -1.13 2.37 5.64
C LEU A 162 -1.58 2.17 7.09
N LEU A 163 -2.87 2.07 7.35
CA LEU A 163 -3.39 1.80 8.69
C LEU A 163 -2.94 0.43 9.20
N ASP A 164 -2.87 -0.59 8.33
CA ASP A 164 -2.36 -1.92 8.68
C ASP A 164 -0.87 -1.87 9.09
N GLN A 165 -0.03 -1.20 8.30
CA GLN A 165 1.38 -1.03 8.65
C GLN A 165 1.56 -0.30 9.98
N HIS A 166 0.71 0.71 10.25
CA HIS A 166 0.75 1.45 11.50
C HIS A 166 0.29 0.61 12.69
N ARG A 167 -0.79 -0.17 12.60
CA ARG A 167 -1.19 -1.07 13.69
C ARG A 167 -0.16 -2.19 13.91
N MET A 168 0.53 -2.67 12.87
CA MET A 168 1.63 -3.62 13.04
C MET A 168 2.81 -3.01 13.83
N CYS A 169 3.13 -1.73 13.60
CA CYS A 169 4.21 -1.04 14.30
C CYS A 169 3.81 -0.53 15.68
N PHE A 170 2.56 -0.11 15.83
CA PHE A 170 1.96 0.52 17.01
C PHE A 170 0.57 -0.10 17.27
N PRO A 171 0.51 -1.27 17.93
CA PRO A 171 -0.74 -2.04 18.07
C PRO A 171 -1.94 -1.27 18.62
N SER A 172 -1.72 -0.31 19.53
CA SER A 172 -2.78 0.50 20.15
C SER A 172 -3.11 1.81 19.43
N CYS A 173 -2.50 2.10 18.27
CA CYS A 173 -2.68 3.41 17.62
C CYS A 173 -4.12 3.70 17.19
N LEU A 174 -4.93 2.65 16.96
CA LEU A 174 -6.33 2.78 16.51
C LEU A 174 -7.35 2.71 17.66
N ASP A 175 -6.93 2.50 18.91
CA ASP A 175 -7.86 2.19 20.02
C ASP A 175 -8.93 3.26 20.22
N LYS A 176 -8.57 4.53 19.99
CA LYS A 176 -9.45 5.70 20.16
C LYS A 176 -10.28 6.06 18.92
N PHE A 177 -10.18 5.30 17.82
CA PHE A 177 -10.77 5.63 16.53
C PHE A 177 -11.66 4.49 16.03
N ASP A 178 -12.84 4.35 16.62
CA ASP A 178 -13.77 3.25 16.32
C ASP A 178 -14.19 3.20 14.84
N ASN A 179 -14.36 4.34 14.19
CA ASN A 179 -14.70 4.38 12.77
C ASN A 179 -13.55 3.88 11.87
N LEU A 180 -12.29 4.18 12.21
CA LEU A 180 -11.12 3.63 11.49
C LEU A 180 -10.98 2.12 11.72
N LYS A 181 -11.19 1.64 12.95
CA LYS A 181 -11.24 0.19 13.23
C LYS A 181 -12.35 -0.48 12.42
N GLY A 182 -13.53 0.13 12.39
CA GLY A 182 -14.67 -0.32 11.59
C GLY A 182 -14.38 -0.37 10.09
N LEU A 183 -13.65 0.61 9.55
CA LEU A 183 -13.19 0.61 8.15
C LEU A 183 -12.23 -0.55 7.88
N MET A 184 -11.25 -0.78 8.76
CA MET A 184 -10.29 -1.88 8.63
C MET A 184 -10.99 -3.25 8.63
N GLU A 185 -11.86 -3.49 9.61
CA GLU A 185 -12.62 -4.74 9.69
C GLU A 185 -13.54 -4.95 8.48
N ARG A 186 -14.19 -3.88 8.00
CA ARG A 186 -15.05 -3.94 6.82
C ARG A 186 -14.25 -4.29 5.57
N PHE A 187 -13.07 -3.70 5.41
CA PHE A 187 -12.18 -3.96 4.28
C PHE A 187 -11.68 -5.41 4.27
N GLU A 188 -11.24 -5.92 5.43
CA GLU A 188 -10.77 -7.30 5.58
C GLU A 188 -11.87 -8.34 5.32
N LYS A 189 -13.13 -8.01 5.61
CA LYS A 189 -14.30 -8.88 5.37
C LYS A 189 -14.79 -8.87 3.91
N LEU A 190 -14.19 -8.07 3.01
CA LEU A 190 -14.52 -8.14 1.58
C LEU A 190 -14.11 -9.51 1.05
N GLU A 191 -15.04 -10.27 0.47
CA GLU A 191 -14.84 -11.68 0.09
C GLU A 191 -13.51 -11.95 -0.66
N LYS A 192 -13.19 -11.13 -1.66
CA LYS A 192 -11.95 -11.27 -2.45
C LYS A 192 -10.69 -10.89 -1.67
N VAL A 193 -10.79 -9.93 -0.76
CA VAL A 193 -9.68 -9.50 0.09
C VAL A 193 -9.41 -10.56 1.16
N ASP A 194 -10.45 -11.04 1.84
CA ASP A 194 -10.37 -12.13 2.82
C ASP A 194 -9.74 -13.39 2.21
N ALA A 195 -10.22 -13.79 1.02
CA ALA A 195 -9.69 -14.94 0.29
C ALA A 195 -8.20 -14.74 -0.07
N TYR A 196 -7.83 -13.56 -0.55
CA TYR A 196 -6.44 -13.24 -0.86
C TYR A 196 -5.55 -13.30 0.39
N MET A 197 -5.96 -12.68 1.50
CA MET A 197 -5.20 -12.64 2.76
C MET A 197 -4.95 -14.02 3.37
N LYS A 198 -5.84 -14.98 3.12
CA LYS A 198 -5.71 -16.38 3.53
C LYS A 198 -4.88 -17.24 2.56
N SER A 199 -4.55 -16.72 1.38
CA SER A 199 -3.80 -17.44 0.35
C SER A 199 -2.28 -17.33 0.56
N SER A 200 -1.53 -18.25 -0.03
CA SER A 200 -0.06 -18.20 -0.07
C SER A 200 0.51 -17.03 -0.87
N ARG A 201 -0.33 -16.30 -1.62
CA ARG A 201 0.07 -15.12 -2.39
C ARG A 201 0.13 -13.85 -1.55
N PHE A 202 -0.50 -13.83 -0.37
CA PHE A 202 -0.52 -12.65 0.47
C PHE A 202 0.85 -12.39 1.12
N ILE A 203 1.42 -11.24 0.80
CA ILE A 203 2.68 -10.78 1.39
C ILE A 203 2.38 -9.97 2.65
N LYS A 204 2.30 -10.67 3.79
CA LYS A 204 2.16 -10.02 5.10
C LYS A 204 3.43 -9.27 5.51
N THR A 205 4.59 -9.91 5.30
CA THR A 205 5.94 -9.39 5.61
C THR A 205 6.96 -9.87 4.57
N PRO A 206 8.07 -9.15 4.36
CA PRO A 206 8.47 -7.94 5.09
C PRO A 206 7.69 -6.71 4.58
N VAL A 207 7.42 -5.77 5.49
CA VAL A 207 6.78 -4.49 5.16
C VAL A 207 7.71 -3.61 4.33
N ASN A 208 8.96 -3.51 4.79
CA ASN A 208 10.03 -2.72 4.21
C ASN A 208 11.15 -3.62 3.67
N ASN A 209 12.06 -3.03 2.90
CA ASN A 209 13.19 -3.74 2.34
C ASN A 209 14.31 -3.90 3.40
N LYS A 210 15.28 -4.77 3.14
CA LYS A 210 16.26 -5.30 4.10
C LYS A 210 17.03 -4.25 4.90
N MET A 211 17.29 -3.09 4.30
CA MET A 211 18.01 -1.96 4.91
C MET A 211 17.21 -1.19 5.97
N ALA A 212 15.88 -1.36 6.02
CA ALA A 212 15.06 -0.69 7.02
C ALA A 212 15.34 -1.24 8.42
N LYS A 213 15.17 -0.38 9.42
CA LYS A 213 15.31 -0.71 10.85
C LYS A 213 14.06 -1.39 11.41
N TRP A 214 12.91 -1.26 10.73
CA TRP A 214 11.66 -1.92 11.11
C TRP A 214 10.95 -2.55 9.90
N GLY A 215 10.35 -3.71 10.12
CA GLY A 215 9.54 -4.41 9.13
C GLY A 215 10.35 -5.03 7.98
N ASN A 216 11.66 -5.25 8.16
CA ASN A 216 12.59 -5.71 7.12
C ASN A 216 12.79 -7.23 7.06
N LYS A 217 12.10 -8.00 7.90
CA LYS A 217 12.21 -9.47 7.99
C LYS A 217 10.92 -10.15 7.55
N LYS A 218 11.03 -11.30 6.88
CA LYS A 218 9.91 -12.22 6.71
C LYS A 218 9.58 -12.82 8.08
N GLU A 219 8.34 -12.70 8.52
CA GLU A 219 7.84 -13.50 9.63
C GLU A 219 7.80 -14.95 9.14
N CYS A 220 8.50 -15.86 9.83
CA CYS A 220 8.25 -17.28 9.62
C CYS A 220 6.80 -17.55 10.02
N SER A 221 5.98 -18.04 9.09
CA SER A 221 4.69 -18.62 9.41
C SER A 221 4.94 -19.65 10.51
N GLN A 222 4.43 -19.43 11.71
CA GLN A 222 4.29 -20.54 12.65
C GLN A 222 3.30 -21.49 11.97
N VAL A 223 3.84 -22.63 11.53
CA VAL A 223 3.08 -23.76 11.00
C VAL A 223 2.11 -24.23 12.07
#